data_AF-A0A8T4J7X2-F1
#
_entry.id   AF-A0A8T4J7X2-F1
#
_cell.length_a   1.000
_cell.length_b   1.000
_cell.length_c   1.000
_cell.angle_alpha   90.00
_cell.angle_beta   90.00
_cell.angle_gamma   90.00
#
_symmetry.space_group_name_H-M   'P 1'
#
loop_
_entity.id
_entity.type
_entity.pdbx_description
1 polymer ?
#
loop_
_entity_poly.entity_id
_entity_poly.type
_entity_poly.pdbx_seq_one_letter_code
_entity_poly.pdbx_strand_id
1 'polypeptide(L)'
;TPVVARAVEVSLFEALAEWVSQPAYYTRYGGSQPPRIGTQHATIAPYGTYTAADGKDVLFSIQNEREWSALCEGFLRRPELVADPRF
;
A
#
# COMPACT_ATOMS: atom_id res chain seq x y z
N THR A 1 -23.91 -30.84 -31.73
CA THR A 1 -23.54 -29.50 -32.25
C THR A 1 -22.07 -29.29 -31.99
N PRO A 2 -21.23 -28.95 -32.98
CA PRO A 2 -19.82 -28.74 -32.73
C PRO A 2 -19.64 -27.49 -31.88
N VAL A 3 -18.80 -27.57 -30.85
CA VAL A 3 -18.44 -26.42 -30.01
C VAL A 3 -17.44 -25.59 -30.79
N VAL A 4 -17.83 -24.37 -31.17
CA VAL A 4 -16.92 -23.39 -31.77
C VAL A 4 -16.39 -22.51 -30.64
N ALA A 5 -15.07 -22.53 -30.44
CA ALA A 5 -14.41 -21.61 -29.51
C ALA A 5 -14.33 -20.20 -30.14
N ARG A 6 -14.49 -19.16 -29.32
CA ARG A 6 -14.29 -17.76 -29.75
C ARG A 6 -12.82 -17.37 -29.62
N ALA A 7 -12.36 -16.51 -30.53
CA ALA A 7 -11.07 -15.85 -30.40
C ALA A 7 -11.05 -14.95 -29.14
N VAL A 8 -9.92 -14.94 -28.44
CA VAL A 8 -9.65 -14.05 -27.30
C VAL A 8 -8.48 -13.16 -27.69
N GLU A 9 -8.66 -11.86 -27.55
CA GLU A 9 -7.64 -10.85 -27.83
C GLU A 9 -7.31 -10.12 -26.52
N VAL A 10 -6.02 -9.86 -26.30
CA VAL A 10 -5.50 -9.09 -25.18
C VAL A 10 -4.34 -8.24 -25.67
N SER A 11 -4.35 -6.96 -25.34
CA SER A 11 -3.19 -6.09 -25.53
C SER A 11 -2.29 -6.03 -24.30
N LEU A 12 -0.99 -5.77 -24.50
CA LEU A 12 -0.07 -5.46 -23.40
C LEU A 12 -0.52 -4.25 -22.59
N PHE A 13 -1.21 -3.30 -23.25
CA PHE A 13 -1.72 -2.11 -22.59
C PHE A 13 -2.85 -2.44 -21.61
N GLU A 14 -3.86 -3.20 -22.03
CA GLU A 14 -4.96 -3.62 -21.15
C GLU A 14 -4.46 -4.45 -19.96
N ALA A 15 -3.51 -5.35 -20.21
CA ALA A 15 -2.91 -6.16 -19.16
C ALA A 15 -2.19 -5.31 -18.09
N LEU A 16 -1.46 -4.27 -18.50
CA LEU A 16 -0.77 -3.36 -17.57
C LEU A 16 -1.73 -2.36 -16.92
N ALA A 17 -2.75 -1.91 -17.65
CA ALA A 17 -3.77 -0.98 -17.14
C ALA A 17 -4.51 -1.57 -15.94
N GLU A 18 -4.77 -2.87 -15.94
CA GLU A 18 -5.40 -3.57 -14.81
C GLU A 18 -4.56 -3.46 -13.52
N TRP A 19 -3.23 -3.53 -13.62
CA TRP A 19 -2.32 -3.50 -12.47
C TRP A 19 -2.18 -2.10 -11.84
N VAL A 20 -2.67 -1.07 -12.51
CA VAL A 20 -2.59 0.33 -12.05
C VAL A 20 -3.94 0.87 -11.59
N SER A 21 -4.90 -0.01 -11.28
CA SER A 21 -6.24 0.37 -10.82
C SER A 21 -6.21 1.30 -9.60
N GLN A 22 -5.42 0.99 -8.58
CA GLN A 22 -5.27 1.83 -7.38
C GLN A 22 -4.85 3.28 -7.73
N PRO A 23 -3.67 3.55 -8.32
CA PRO A 23 -3.27 4.93 -8.66
C PRO A 23 -4.20 5.59 -9.70
N ALA A 24 -4.83 4.82 -10.59
CA ALA A 24 -5.85 5.33 -11.49
C ALA A 24 -7.08 5.87 -10.73
N TYR A 25 -7.54 5.17 -9.68
CA TYR A 25 -8.63 5.65 -8.83
C TYR A 25 -8.26 6.90 -8.04
N TYR A 26 -7.04 7.00 -7.49
CA TYR A 26 -6.58 8.25 -6.86
C TYR A 26 -6.63 9.42 -7.82
N THR A 27 -6.18 9.22 -9.07
CA THR A 27 -6.22 10.28 -10.09
C THR A 27 -7.67 10.65 -10.41
N ARG A 28 -8.53 9.66 -10.63
CA ARG A 28 -9.94 9.84 -10.98
C ARG A 28 -10.73 10.59 -9.89
N TYR A 29 -10.51 10.25 -8.61
CA TYR A 29 -11.32 10.78 -7.50
C TYR A 29 -10.62 11.90 -6.73
N GLY A 30 -9.30 12.04 -6.83
CA GLY A 30 -8.50 13.09 -6.20
C GLY A 30 -8.12 14.24 -7.15
N GLY A 31 -8.46 14.14 -8.44
CA GLY A 31 -8.25 15.20 -9.44
C GLY A 31 -6.79 15.44 -9.85
N SER A 32 -5.84 14.73 -9.25
CA SER A 32 -4.42 14.80 -9.60
C SER A 32 -3.75 13.44 -9.39
N GLN A 33 -2.69 13.19 -10.17
CA GLN A 33 -1.93 11.96 -10.04
C GLN A 33 -1.16 11.95 -8.71
N PRO A 34 -1.20 10.84 -7.93
CA PRO A 34 -0.41 10.74 -6.71
C PRO A 34 1.10 10.81 -7.01
N PRO A 35 1.89 11.44 -6.13
CA PRO A 35 3.33 11.49 -6.28
C PRO A 35 3.96 10.10 -6.17
N ARG A 36 5.17 9.93 -6.70
CA ARG A 36 5.97 8.73 -6.49
C ARG A 36 6.55 8.76 -5.08
N ILE A 37 6.06 7.89 -4.20
CA ILE A 37 6.43 7.84 -2.78
C ILE A 37 7.37 6.68 -2.42
N GLY A 38 8.00 6.07 -3.42
CA GLY A 38 8.90 4.93 -3.23
C GLY A 38 8.14 3.72 -2.70
N THR A 39 8.63 3.14 -1.60
CA THR A 39 8.06 1.94 -0.96
C THR A 39 6.97 2.26 0.06
N GLN A 40 6.67 3.53 0.31
CA GLN A 40 5.61 3.93 1.25
C GLN A 40 4.22 3.66 0.67
N HIS A 41 3.28 3.29 1.51
CA HIS A 41 1.88 3.14 1.12
C HIS A 41 1.20 4.50 1.02
N ALA A 42 0.31 4.66 0.03
CA ALA A 42 -0.30 5.94 -0.30
C ALA A 42 -1.27 6.48 0.76
N THR A 43 -1.88 5.61 1.56
CA THR A 43 -2.93 5.97 2.54
C THR A 43 -2.84 5.27 3.89
N ILE A 44 -1.80 4.46 4.11
CA ILE A 44 -1.67 3.68 5.36
C ILE A 44 -0.30 3.97 5.93
N ALA A 45 -0.24 4.26 7.22
CA ALA A 45 1.00 4.48 7.93
C ALA A 45 0.93 3.83 9.33
N PRO A 46 2.05 3.29 9.85
CA PRO A 46 3.33 3.08 9.17
C PRO A 46 3.28 1.85 8.24
N TYR A 47 3.41 2.08 6.92
CA TYR A 47 3.47 1.03 5.92
C TYR A 47 4.46 1.42 4.83
N GLY A 48 5.63 0.80 4.83
CA GLY A 48 6.73 1.12 3.93
C GLY A 48 8.09 0.87 4.56
N THR A 49 9.15 1.26 3.84
CA THR A 49 10.53 1.02 4.29
C THR A 49 11.01 2.08 5.27
N TYR A 50 11.63 1.65 6.36
CA TYR A 50 12.31 2.46 7.36
C TYR A 50 13.74 1.97 7.54
N THR A 51 14.71 2.87 7.46
CA THR A 51 16.12 2.52 7.61
C THR A 51 16.52 2.51 9.08
N ALA A 52 17.07 1.39 9.54
CA ALA A 52 17.58 1.23 10.89
C ALA A 52 18.95 1.88 11.08
N ALA A 53 19.40 1.99 12.33
CA ALA A 53 20.68 2.63 12.67
C ALA A 53 21.91 1.95 12.05
N ASP A 54 21.80 0.67 11.68
CA ASP A 54 22.86 -0.08 11.00
C ASP A 54 22.82 0.06 9.46
N GLY A 55 21.95 0.95 8.94
CA GLY A 55 21.78 1.19 7.51
C GLY A 55 20.98 0.11 6.79
N LYS A 56 20.45 -0.89 7.50
CA LYS A 56 19.57 -1.90 6.90
C LYS A 56 18.13 -1.41 6.87
N ASP A 57 17.44 -1.78 5.81
CA ASP A 57 16.04 -1.45 5.62
C ASP A 57 15.12 -2.47 6.28
N VAL A 58 14.10 -1.97 6.98
CA VAL A 58 13.02 -2.74 7.57
C VAL A 58 11.71 -2.29 6.94
N LEU A 59 10.90 -3.24 6.47
CA LEU A 59 9.56 -2.97 5.98
C LEU A 59 8.57 -3.06 7.15
N PHE A 60 7.88 -1.96 7.44
CA PHE A 60 6.67 -2.01 8.25
C PHE A 60 5.45 -2.18 7.35
N SER A 61 4.49 -2.97 7.82
CA SER A 61 3.22 -3.25 7.14
C SER A 61 2.06 -3.20 8.13
N ILE A 62 1.99 -2.11 8.91
CA ILE A 62 0.93 -1.91 9.92
C ILE A 62 -0.31 -1.39 9.20
N GLN A 63 -1.40 -2.14 9.27
CA GLN A 63 -2.59 -1.89 8.45
C GLN A 63 -3.84 -1.55 9.27
N ASN A 64 -3.83 -1.80 10.58
CA ASN A 64 -4.99 -1.64 11.45
C ASN A 64 -4.58 -1.31 12.89
N GLU A 65 -5.56 -0.89 13.69
CA GLU A 65 -5.39 -0.43 15.07
C GLU A 65 -4.79 -1.51 15.97
N ARG A 66 -5.13 -2.79 15.76
CA ARG A 66 -4.57 -3.90 16.55
C ARG A 66 -3.06 -4.04 16.32
N GLU A 67 -2.62 -3.93 15.08
CA GLU A 67 -1.19 -3.96 14.73
C GLU A 67 -0.47 -2.70 15.22
N TRP A 68 -1.14 -1.54 15.16
CA TRP A 68 -0.63 -0.29 15.73
C TRP A 68 -0.40 -0.41 17.24
N SER A 69 -1.37 -0.94 17.99
CA SER A 69 -1.22 -1.21 19.42
C SER A 69 -0.06 -2.16 19.69
N ALA A 70 0.04 -3.26 18.95
CA ALA A 70 1.14 -4.22 19.11
C ALA A 70 2.52 -3.60 18.84
N LEU A 71 2.63 -2.74 17.80
CA LEU A 71 3.85 -1.99 17.50
C LEU A 71 4.22 -1.06 18.66
N CYS A 72 3.27 -0.25 19.15
CA CYS A 72 3.50 0.73 20.19
C CYS A 72 3.86 0.10 21.53
N GLU A 73 3.07 -0.88 21.97
CA GLU A 73 3.23 -1.52 23.28
C GLU A 73 4.45 -2.46 23.31
N GLY A 74 4.57 -3.32 22.29
CA GLY A 74 5.59 -4.37 22.26
C GLY A 74 6.95 -3.90 21.75
N PHE A 75 6.97 -3.33 20.54
CA PHE A 75 8.23 -3.03 19.85
C PHE A 75 8.80 -1.67 20.23
N LEU A 76 7.99 -0.61 20.12
CA LEU A 76 8.43 0.75 20.45
C LEU A 76 8.56 0.94 21.96
N ARG A 77 7.81 0.16 22.76
CA ARG A 77 7.69 0.32 24.22
C ARG A 77 7.23 1.73 24.61
N ARG A 78 6.26 2.23 23.86
CA ARG A 78 5.64 3.56 23.97
C ARG A 78 4.11 3.41 23.90
N PRO A 79 3.50 2.77 24.91
CA PRO A 79 2.05 2.45 24.90
C PRO A 79 1.16 3.70 24.81
N GLU A 80 1.64 4.86 25.22
CA GLU A 80 0.89 6.11 25.15
C GLU A 80 0.64 6.59 23.70
N LEU A 81 1.42 6.11 22.72
CA LEU A 81 1.21 6.43 21.31
C LEU A 81 -0.07 5.83 20.73
N VAL A 82 -0.62 4.78 21.36
CA VAL A 82 -1.86 4.13 20.91
C VAL A 82 -3.05 5.09 20.94
N ALA A 83 -3.05 6.04 21.87
CA ALA A 83 -4.14 7.00 22.08
C ALA A 83 -3.73 8.45 21.76
N ASP A 84 -2.53 8.66 21.21
CA ASP A 84 -2.06 10.01 20.87
C ASP A 84 -2.84 10.51 19.63
N PRO A 85 -3.55 11.64 19.70
CA PRO A 85 -4.45 12.10 18.63
C PRO A 85 -3.74 12.47 17.31
N ARG A 86 -2.41 12.48 17.29
CA ARG A 86 -1.63 12.68 16.05
C ARG A 86 -1.52 11.42 15.20
N PHE A 87 -1.75 10.24 15.80
CA PHE A 87 -1.62 8.93 15.19
C PHE A 87 -2.95 8.17 15.27
#